data_AF-B3P0W8-F1
#
_entry.id   AF-B3P0W8-F1
#
_cell.length_a   1.000
_cell.length_b   1.000
_cell.length_c   1.000
_cell.angle_alpha   90.00
_cell.angle_beta   90.00
_cell.angle_gamma   90.00
#
_symmetry.space_group_name_H-M   'P 1'
#
loop_
_entity.id
_entity.type
_entity.pdbx_description
1 polymer ?
#
loop_
_entity_poly.entity_id
_entity_poly.type
_entity_poly.pdbx_seq_one_letter_code
_entity_poly.pdbx_strand_id
1 'polypeptide(L)'
;MPYESMHHHQSAAAAVAAGTTPNGMLDALSLQLRDAEMRRTEIERAHQETLAQIRNLSGSARPDAEAVENLQSRARELEKKVALENVRCEELQIELTSALKAKQASRSACSGMGSVSSGGGATIPTSASSSTVTWAPTISHQDQGTEIDIIMAKIEQVFR
;
A
#
# COMPACT_ATOMS: atom_id res chain seq x y z
N MET A 1 50.44 20.69 -15.49
CA MET A 1 49.50 20.09 -14.50
C MET A 1 48.40 21.10 -14.21
N PRO A 2 47.19 20.99 -14.78
CA PRO A 2 46.05 21.75 -14.27
C PRO A 2 45.49 21.03 -13.04
N TYR A 3 45.34 21.77 -11.93
CA TYR A 3 44.67 21.29 -10.73
C TYR A 3 43.17 21.15 -11.03
N GLU A 4 42.63 19.96 -10.79
CA GLU A 4 41.19 19.69 -10.84
C GLU A 4 40.47 20.58 -9.82
N SER A 5 39.69 21.53 -10.31
CA SER A 5 38.70 22.23 -9.49
C SER A 5 37.44 21.36 -9.46
N MET A 6 37.39 20.43 -8.50
CA MET A 6 36.15 19.75 -8.12
C MET A 6 35.15 20.81 -7.65
N HIS A 7 34.36 21.31 -8.59
CA HIS A 7 33.13 22.00 -8.29
C HIS A 7 32.25 21.03 -7.49
N HIS A 8 32.12 21.34 -6.20
CA HIS A 8 31.22 20.70 -5.26
C HIS A 8 29.78 20.90 -5.74
N HIS A 9 29.31 20.01 -6.62
CA HIS A 9 27.88 19.81 -6.91
C HIS A 9 27.24 18.86 -5.89
N GLN A 10 27.74 18.87 -4.64
CA GLN A 10 27.32 17.95 -3.58
C GLN A 10 26.88 18.75 -2.35
N SER A 11 25.89 19.64 -2.49
CA SER A 11 25.35 20.40 -1.33
C SER A 11 23.89 20.82 -1.48
N ALA A 12 23.07 20.04 -2.21
CA ALA A 12 21.61 20.19 -2.16
C ALA A 12 20.92 18.96 -1.54
N ALA A 13 21.45 17.75 -1.78
CA ALA A 13 20.85 16.51 -1.27
C ALA A 13 21.19 16.21 0.21
N ALA A 14 22.29 16.76 0.75
CA ALA A 14 22.71 16.48 2.14
C ALA A 14 22.00 17.36 3.18
N ALA A 15 21.50 18.55 2.80
CA ALA A 15 20.84 19.47 3.72
C ALA A 15 19.42 18.99 4.10
N VAL A 16 18.75 18.21 3.25
CA VAL A 16 17.45 17.62 3.56
C VAL A 16 17.55 16.53 4.63
N ALA A 17 18.69 15.85 4.72
CA ALA A 17 18.91 14.77 5.67
C ALA A 17 19.22 15.27 7.10
N ALA A 18 19.72 16.50 7.25
CA ALA A 18 20.14 17.06 8.53
C ALA A 18 19.00 17.72 9.36
N GLY A 19 17.80 17.86 8.79
CA GLY A 19 16.68 18.59 9.40
C GLY A 19 15.50 17.74 9.87
N THR A 20 15.51 16.41 9.70
CA THR A 20 14.38 15.54 10.04
C THR A 20 14.30 15.30 11.54
N THR A 21 13.88 16.32 12.29
CA THR A 21 13.29 16.09 13.60
C THR A 21 12.06 15.18 13.40
N PRO A 22 11.76 14.25 14.32
CA PRO A 22 10.60 13.38 14.21
C PRO A 22 9.26 14.13 14.10
N ASN A 23 9.23 15.44 14.39
CA ASN A 23 8.09 16.30 14.10
C ASN A 23 7.98 16.66 12.61
N GLY A 24 9.09 17.03 11.95
CA GLY A 24 9.07 17.40 10.52
C GLY A 24 8.65 16.25 9.59
N MET A 25 8.88 15.01 9.99
CA MET A 25 8.40 13.82 9.26
C MET A 25 6.87 13.65 9.36
N LEU A 26 6.27 13.94 10.53
CA LEU A 26 4.81 13.91 10.69
C LEU A 26 4.13 15.00 9.88
N ASP A 27 4.74 16.20 9.85
CA ASP A 27 4.25 17.32 9.05
C ASP A 27 4.34 17.00 7.55
N ALA A 28 5.43 16.36 7.10
CA ALA A 28 5.59 15.90 5.72
C ALA A 28 4.56 14.82 5.33
N LEU A 29 4.33 13.81 6.17
CA LEU A 29 3.30 12.78 5.94
C LEU A 29 1.89 13.38 5.86
N SER A 30 1.59 14.34 6.74
CA SER A 30 0.29 15.03 6.75
C SER A 30 0.07 15.86 5.48
N LEU A 31 1.12 16.53 4.99
CA LEU A 31 1.06 17.28 3.73
C LEU A 31 0.86 16.33 2.54
N GLN A 32 1.62 15.23 2.49
CA GLN A 32 1.50 14.23 1.43
C GLN A 32 0.11 13.59 1.38
N LEU A 33 -0.49 13.31 2.54
CA LEU A 33 -1.85 12.78 2.62
C LEU A 33 -2.84 13.77 2.02
N ARG A 34 -2.76 15.04 2.38
CA ARG A 34 -3.63 16.09 1.82
C ARG A 34 -3.46 16.24 0.31
N ASP A 35 -2.22 16.19 -0.18
CA ASP A 35 -1.95 16.25 -1.62
C ASP A 35 -2.48 15.03 -2.37
N ALA A 36 -2.43 13.85 -1.75
CA ALA A 36 -3.01 12.61 -2.30
C ALA A 36 -4.54 12.67 -2.34
N GLU A 37 -5.17 13.14 -1.26
CA GLU A 37 -6.62 13.33 -1.22
C GLU A 37 -7.09 14.35 -2.27
N MET A 38 -6.38 15.47 -2.42
CA MET A 38 -6.69 16.45 -3.46
C MET A 38 -6.59 15.84 -4.86
N ARG A 39 -5.50 15.14 -5.17
CA ARG A 39 -5.35 14.45 -6.46
C ARG A 39 -6.45 13.42 -6.70
N ARG A 40 -6.84 12.66 -5.67
CA ARG A 40 -7.96 11.71 -5.75
C ARG A 40 -9.26 12.42 -6.18
N THR A 41 -9.61 13.52 -5.52
CA THR A 41 -10.82 14.29 -5.86
C THR A 41 -10.77 14.87 -7.28
N GLU A 42 -9.58 15.27 -7.75
CA GLU A 42 -9.41 15.78 -9.10
C GLU A 42 -9.58 14.68 -10.16
N ILE A 43 -9.08 13.47 -9.90
CA ILE A 43 -9.27 12.31 -10.78
C ILE A 43 -10.76 11.92 -10.82
N GLU A 44 -11.44 11.90 -9.67
CA GLU A 44 -12.89 11.64 -9.60
C GLU A 44 -13.68 12.69 -10.38
N ARG A 45 -13.30 13.97 -10.27
CA ARG A 45 -13.91 15.05 -11.07
C ARG A 45 -13.72 14.79 -12.57
N ALA A 46 -12.51 14.42 -13.00
CA ALA A 46 -12.23 14.10 -14.40
C ALA A 46 -12.99 12.85 -14.87
N HIS A 47 -13.21 11.86 -14.00
CA HIS A 47 -14.02 10.69 -14.30
C HIS A 47 -15.48 11.09 -14.55
N GLN A 48 -16.08 11.91 -13.67
CA GLN A 48 -17.44 12.44 -13.87
C GLN A 48 -17.55 13.28 -15.15
N GLU A 49 -16.54 14.09 -15.46
CA GLU A 49 -16.47 14.87 -16.69
C GLU A 49 -16.45 13.96 -17.94
N THR A 50 -15.68 12.87 -17.90
CA THR A 50 -15.62 11.88 -18.98
C THR A 50 -16.98 11.19 -19.18
N LEU A 51 -17.67 10.82 -18.09
CA LEU A 51 -19.02 10.25 -18.16
C LEU A 51 -20.04 11.22 -18.76
N ALA A 52 -19.93 12.52 -18.43
CA ALA A 52 -20.76 13.55 -19.04
C ALA A 52 -20.49 13.69 -20.55
N GLN A 53 -19.23 13.63 -20.98
CA GLN A 53 -18.85 13.65 -22.39
C GLN A 53 -19.43 12.44 -23.15
N ILE A 54 -19.35 11.24 -22.58
CA ILE A 54 -19.96 10.03 -23.15
C ILE A 54 -21.47 10.24 -23.34
N ARG A 55 -22.18 10.69 -22.30
CA ARG A 55 -23.63 10.93 -22.38
C ARG A 55 -23.99 11.92 -23.49
N ASN A 56 -23.21 12.99 -23.63
CA ASN A 56 -23.42 14.01 -24.66
C ASN A 56 -23.21 13.45 -26.08
N LEU A 57 -22.16 12.65 -26.29
CA LEU A 57 -21.86 12.07 -27.60
C LEU A 57 -22.82 10.93 -27.96
N SER A 58 -23.21 10.10 -27.00
CA SER A 58 -24.19 9.03 -27.19
C SER A 58 -25.60 9.57 -27.46
N GLY A 59 -25.92 10.77 -26.97
CA GLY A 59 -27.19 11.46 -27.26
C GLY A 59 -27.24 12.21 -28.60
N SER A 60 -26.12 12.24 -29.35
CA SER A 60 -26.05 12.88 -30.67
C SER A 60 -26.82 12.06 -31.72
N ALA A 61 -27.43 12.74 -32.69
CA ALA A 61 -28.15 12.10 -33.80
C ALA A 61 -27.27 11.18 -34.67
N ARG A 62 -25.95 11.39 -34.68
CA ARG A 62 -24.95 10.44 -35.17
C ARG A 62 -23.83 10.33 -34.13
N PRO A 63 -23.83 9.28 -33.28
CA PRO A 63 -22.77 9.08 -32.31
C PRO A 63 -21.49 8.65 -33.02
N ASP A 64 -20.37 9.28 -32.66
CA ASP A 64 -19.04 8.84 -33.05
C ASP A 64 -18.61 7.67 -32.16
N ALA A 65 -18.71 6.46 -32.71
CA ALA A 65 -18.48 5.23 -31.95
C ALA A 65 -17.03 5.11 -31.44
N GLU A 66 -16.05 5.56 -32.23
CA GLU A 66 -14.63 5.48 -31.86
C GLU A 66 -14.32 6.46 -30.73
N ALA A 67 -14.85 7.69 -30.81
CA ALA A 67 -14.71 8.67 -29.73
C ALA A 67 -15.35 8.18 -28.42
N VAL A 68 -16.52 7.53 -28.49
CA VAL A 68 -17.19 6.97 -27.31
C VAL A 68 -16.38 5.82 -26.71
N GLU A 69 -15.83 4.92 -27.53
CA GLU A 69 -14.98 3.81 -27.05
C GLU A 69 -13.71 4.32 -26.36
N ASN A 70 -13.05 5.33 -26.95
CA ASN A 70 -11.88 5.98 -26.36
C ASN A 70 -12.20 6.62 -25.00
N LEU A 71 -13.33 7.32 -24.89
CA LEU A 71 -13.77 7.92 -23.62
C LEU A 71 -14.15 6.85 -22.58
N GLN A 72 -14.76 5.75 -22.99
CA GLN A 72 -15.04 4.61 -22.10
C GLN A 72 -13.76 3.97 -21.58
N SER A 73 -12.75 3.81 -22.45
CA SER A 73 -11.42 3.34 -22.04
C SER A 73 -10.79 4.28 -21.02
N ARG A 74 -10.82 5.59 -21.28
CA ARG A 74 -10.36 6.63 -20.35
C ARG A 74 -11.14 6.62 -19.03
N ALA A 75 -12.44 6.40 -19.05
CA ALA A 75 -13.26 6.31 -17.84
C ALA A 75 -12.79 5.15 -16.94
N ARG A 76 -12.58 3.95 -17.51
CA ARG A 76 -12.02 2.79 -16.80
C ARG A 76 -10.60 3.03 -16.29
N GLU A 77 -9.77 3.75 -17.06
CA GLU A 77 -8.43 4.12 -16.61
C GLU A 77 -8.47 5.07 -15.41
N LEU A 78 -9.37 6.07 -15.42
CA LEU A 78 -9.55 6.99 -14.31
C LEU A 78 -10.05 6.28 -13.06
N GLU A 79 -10.98 5.33 -13.18
CA GLU A 79 -11.41 4.48 -12.06
C GLU A 79 -10.23 3.73 -11.42
N LYS A 80 -9.36 3.14 -12.26
CA LYS A 80 -8.13 2.49 -11.78
C LYS A 80 -7.21 3.49 -11.06
N LYS A 81 -7.07 4.71 -11.57
CA LYS A 81 -6.27 5.77 -10.91
C LYS A 81 -6.86 6.20 -9.57
N VAL A 82 -8.19 6.32 -9.45
CA VAL A 82 -8.84 6.59 -8.16
C VAL A 82 -8.53 5.48 -7.16
N ALA A 83 -8.62 4.21 -7.57
CA ALA A 83 -8.30 3.08 -6.70
C ALA A 83 -6.84 3.12 -6.21
N LEU A 84 -5.89 3.45 -7.07
CA LEU A 84 -4.48 3.60 -6.68
C LEU A 84 -4.25 4.76 -5.70
N GLU A 85 -4.86 5.91 -5.93
CA GLU A 85 -4.76 7.03 -4.97
C GLU A 85 -5.46 6.74 -3.65
N ASN A 86 -6.53 5.94 -3.66
CA ASN A 86 -7.17 5.49 -2.43
C ASN A 86 -6.23 4.61 -1.59
N VAL A 87 -5.57 3.63 -2.21
CA VAL A 87 -4.55 2.80 -1.55
C VAL A 87 -3.43 3.68 -0.99
N ARG A 88 -2.94 4.64 -1.77
CA ARG A 88 -1.90 5.57 -1.32
C ARG A 88 -2.34 6.41 -0.11
N CYS A 89 -3.59 6.86 -0.07
CA CYS A 89 -4.13 7.57 1.09
C CYS A 89 -4.18 6.65 2.32
N GLU A 90 -4.63 5.41 2.16
CA GLU A 90 -4.66 4.41 3.25
C GLU A 90 -3.26 4.11 3.79
N GLU A 91 -2.27 3.92 2.91
CA GLU A 91 -0.86 3.73 3.27
C GLU A 91 -0.32 4.92 4.09
N LEU A 92 -0.51 6.14 3.60
CA LEU A 92 -0.07 7.36 4.29
C LEU A 92 -0.77 7.55 5.65
N GLN A 93 -2.06 7.21 5.75
CA GLN A 93 -2.79 7.24 7.02
C GLN A 93 -2.24 6.22 8.03
N ILE A 94 -1.90 5.01 7.56
CA ILE A 94 -1.28 3.96 8.39
C ILE A 94 0.09 4.42 8.88
N GLU A 95 0.93 4.99 8.01
CA GLU A 95 2.25 5.51 8.38
C GLU A 95 2.15 6.65 9.40
N LEU A 96 1.27 7.62 9.17
CA LEU A 96 1.04 8.74 10.08
C LEU A 96 0.58 8.24 11.46
N THR A 97 -0.39 7.33 11.50
CA THR A 97 -0.91 6.76 12.75
C THR A 97 0.16 5.95 13.47
N SER A 98 0.96 5.18 12.74
CA SER A 98 2.06 4.38 13.30
C SER A 98 3.15 5.26 13.88
N ALA A 99 3.53 6.34 13.18
CA ALA A 99 4.50 7.31 13.65
C ALA A 99 4.02 8.05 14.91
N LEU A 100 2.73 8.40 14.99
CA LEU A 100 2.13 8.99 16.19
C LEU A 100 2.16 8.02 17.38
N LYS A 101 1.80 6.74 17.17
CA LYS A 101 1.88 5.71 18.22
C LYS A 101 3.31 5.50 18.71
N ALA A 102 4.29 5.43 17.81
CA ALA A 102 5.70 5.29 18.16
C ALA A 102 6.21 6.49 18.98
N LYS A 103 5.81 7.72 18.61
CA LYS A 103 6.13 8.93 19.37
C LYS A 103 5.53 8.91 20.78
N GLN A 104 4.31 8.39 20.93
CA GLN A 104 3.66 8.27 22.24
C GLN A 104 4.34 7.20 23.11
N ALA A 105 4.70 6.05 22.54
CA ALA A 105 5.45 5.01 23.25
C ALA A 105 6.83 5.49 23.73
N SER A 106 7.54 6.29 22.91
CA SER A 106 8.82 6.91 23.28
C SER A 106 8.70 7.90 24.45
N ARG A 107 7.58 8.62 24.57
CA ARG A 107 7.30 9.53 25.70
C ARG A 107 6.93 8.80 26.99
N SER A 108 6.32 7.63 26.90
CA SER A 108 6.03 6.78 28.06
C SER A 108 7.30 6.12 28.63
N ALA A 109 8.32 5.87 27.79
CA ALA A 109 9.57 5.25 28.22
C ALA A 109 10.48 6.17 29.07
N CYS A 110 10.34 7.50 28.97
CA CYS A 110 11.13 8.46 29.76
C CYS A 110 10.45 8.94 31.06
N SER A 111 9.25 8.43 31.39
CA SER A 111 8.54 8.76 32.64
C SER A 111 8.54 7.62 33.67
N GLY A 112 9.33 6.56 33.45
CA GLY A 112 9.36 5.35 34.28
C GLY A 112 10.74 5.03 34.85
N MET A 113 11.49 6.01 35.37
CA MET A 113 12.66 5.72 36.20
C MET A 113 12.18 5.36 37.61
N GLY A 114 11.69 4.13 37.77
CA GLY A 114 11.20 3.60 39.04
C GLY A 114 11.49 2.11 39.14
N SER A 115 12.69 1.79 39.61
CA SER A 115 13.03 0.67 40.49
C SER A 115 12.17 -0.60 40.39
N VAL A 116 12.75 -1.70 39.91
CA VAL A 116 13.19 -2.81 40.79
C VAL A 116 13.98 -3.84 39.98
N SER A 117 15.10 -4.23 40.55
CA SER A 117 15.92 -5.38 40.15
C SER A 117 15.21 -6.70 40.47
N SER A 118 15.72 -7.78 39.88
CA SER A 118 15.62 -9.20 40.30
C SER A 118 14.50 -10.03 39.67
N GLY A 119 14.88 -11.12 39.00
CA GLY A 119 13.99 -12.25 38.75
C GLY A 119 14.36 -13.02 37.50
N GLY A 120 14.99 -14.18 37.69
CA GLY A 120 15.47 -15.05 36.62
C GLY A 120 14.40 -15.57 35.67
N GLY A 121 14.86 -16.06 34.53
CA GLY A 121 14.01 -16.78 33.58
C GLY A 121 14.52 -16.64 32.17
N ALA A 122 15.55 -17.40 31.81
CA ALA A 122 15.83 -17.68 30.42
C ALA A 122 14.70 -18.54 29.85
N THR A 123 13.66 -17.89 29.32
CA THR A 123 12.78 -18.50 28.33
C THR A 123 12.85 -17.62 27.10
N ILE A 124 13.44 -18.19 26.06
CA ILE A 124 13.58 -17.58 24.74
C ILE A 124 12.16 -17.24 24.26
N PRO A 125 11.88 -15.98 23.89
CA PRO A 125 10.59 -15.62 23.34
C PRO A 125 10.44 -16.32 21.98
N THR A 126 9.46 -17.22 21.86
CA THR A 126 8.95 -17.70 20.58
C THR A 126 8.40 -16.49 19.81
N SER A 127 9.27 -15.82 19.08
CA SER A 127 8.93 -14.86 18.03
C SER A 127 8.97 -15.61 16.71
N ALA A 128 7.91 -16.37 16.46
CA ALA A 128 7.55 -16.78 15.11
C ALA A 128 6.32 -15.98 14.70
N SER A 129 6.49 -14.67 14.50
CA SER A 129 5.58 -13.92 13.63
C SER A 129 5.88 -14.31 12.19
N SER A 130 5.59 -15.56 11.85
CA SER A 130 5.56 -16.03 10.47
C SER A 130 4.13 -15.85 9.99
N SER A 131 3.83 -14.68 9.45
CA SER A 131 2.66 -14.52 8.59
C SER A 131 2.99 -15.22 7.27
N THR A 132 2.91 -16.54 7.28
CA THR A 132 2.89 -17.33 6.06
C THR A 132 1.43 -17.35 5.65
N VAL A 133 1.06 -16.47 4.72
CA VAL A 133 -0.17 -16.67 3.93
C VAL A 133 0.10 -17.90 3.06
N THR A 134 -0.18 -19.07 3.63
CA THR A 134 -0.01 -20.35 2.98
C THR A 134 -1.27 -20.59 2.14
N TRP A 135 -1.15 -20.45 0.83
CA TRP A 135 -2.15 -20.89 -0.15
C TRP A 135 -2.27 -22.42 -0.24
N ALA A 136 -1.48 -23.16 0.55
CA ALA A 136 -1.53 -24.60 0.61
C ALA A 136 -2.52 -25.08 1.69
N PRO A 137 -3.43 -26.02 1.39
CA PRO A 137 -4.30 -26.62 2.39
C PRO A 137 -3.47 -27.28 3.50
N THR A 138 -3.68 -26.87 4.76
CA THR A 138 -3.15 -27.57 5.92
C THR A 138 -3.91 -28.87 6.09
N ILE A 139 -3.40 -29.97 5.54
CA ILE A 139 -3.97 -31.29 5.73
C ILE A 139 -3.58 -31.77 7.13
N SER A 140 -4.55 -31.71 8.04
CA SER A 140 -4.43 -32.24 9.40
C SER A 140 -5.64 -33.12 9.66
N HIS A 141 -5.83 -34.17 8.85
CA HIS A 141 -6.35 -35.43 9.36
C HIS A 141 -6.19 -36.52 8.31
N GLN A 142 -5.44 -37.53 8.71
CA GLN A 142 -4.96 -38.66 7.98
C GLN A 142 -5.89 -39.83 8.32
N ASP A 143 -6.95 -40.05 7.54
CA ASP A 143 -7.62 -41.38 7.42
C ASP A 143 -8.69 -41.49 6.30
N GLN A 144 -8.65 -40.62 5.30
CA GLN A 144 -9.38 -40.82 4.05
C GLN A 144 -8.32 -40.66 2.96
N GLY A 145 -8.29 -41.57 1.98
CA GLY A 145 -7.34 -41.51 0.86
C GLY A 145 -7.21 -40.07 0.37
N THR A 146 -6.00 -39.65 0.01
CA THR A 146 -5.77 -38.25 -0.37
C THR A 146 -6.79 -37.87 -1.43
N GLU A 147 -7.25 -36.63 -1.45
CA GLU A 147 -8.21 -36.17 -2.47
C GLU A 147 -7.75 -36.55 -3.89
N ILE A 148 -6.43 -36.61 -4.08
CA ILE A 148 -5.74 -37.11 -5.27
C ILE A 148 -6.08 -38.58 -5.56
N ASP A 149 -6.02 -39.48 -4.57
CA ASP A 149 -6.37 -40.90 -4.72
C ASP A 149 -7.84 -41.09 -5.13
N ILE A 150 -8.74 -40.29 -4.53
CA ILE A 150 -10.17 -40.32 -4.86
C ILE A 150 -10.41 -39.87 -6.31
N ILE A 151 -9.75 -38.80 -6.73
CA ILE A 151 -9.85 -38.28 -8.11
C ILE A 151 -9.28 -39.30 -9.10
N MET A 152 -8.13 -39.90 -8.81
CA MET A 152 -7.47 -40.86 -9.70
C MET A 152 -8.32 -42.11 -9.89
N ALA A 153 -8.88 -42.66 -8.81
CA ALA A 153 -9.80 -43.80 -8.89
C ALA A 153 -11.06 -43.47 -9.73
N LYS A 154 -11.58 -42.24 -9.61
CA LYS A 154 -12.75 -41.80 -10.37
C LYS A 154 -12.46 -41.63 -11.86
N ILE A 155 -11.24 -41.20 -12.22
CA ILE A 155 -10.79 -41.13 -13.62
C ILE A 155 -10.66 -42.55 -14.19
N GLU A 156 -10.06 -43.48 -13.47
CA GLU A 156 -9.91 -44.87 -13.93
C GLU A 156 -11.26 -45.55 -14.16
N GLN A 157 -12.28 -45.25 -13.36
CA GLN A 157 -13.65 -45.76 -13.58
C GLN A 157 -14.32 -45.20 -14.85
N VAL A 158 -13.95 -44.01 -15.31
CA VAL A 158 -14.51 -43.41 -16.53
C VAL A 158 -13.86 -43.96 -17.80
N PHE A 159 -12.62 -44.45 -17.69
CA PHE A 159 -11.86 -45.00 -18.82
C PHE A 159 -11.91 -46.55 -18.91
N ARG A 160 -12.69 -47.21 -18.05
CA ARG A 160 -13.08 -48.61 -18.21
C ARG A 160 -14.48 -48.73 -18.81
#